data_AF-A0A7G2IRR5-F1
#
_entry.id   AF-A0A7G2IRR5-F1
#
_cell.length_a   1.000
_cell.length_b   1.000
_cell.length_c   1.000
_cell.angle_alpha   90.00
_cell.angle_beta   90.00
_cell.angle_gamma   90.00
#
_symmetry.space_group_name_H-M   'P 1'
#
loop_
_entity.id
_entity.type
_entity.pdbx_description
1 polymer ?
#
loop_
_entity_poly.entity_id
_entity_poly.type
_entity_poly.pdbx_seq_one_letter_code
_entity_poly.pdbx_strand_id
1 'polypeptide(L)'
;MLSKQVPLGIYEKALPGGECWLERLQLAKKLGFDFVEMSVDETDARLARLDWNREQRLALVAAIADTGIRVPSMCLSAHRRFSAW
;
A
#
# COMPACT_ATOMS: atom_id res chain seq x y z
N MET A 1 -8.41 -28.82 -12.58
CA MET A 1 -7.03 -28.30 -12.73
C MET A 1 -6.84 -27.23 -11.68
N LEU A 2 -5.94 -27.42 -10.71
CA LEU A 2 -5.49 -26.32 -9.85
C LEU A 2 -4.66 -25.40 -10.76
N SER A 3 -5.23 -24.28 -11.18
CA SER A 3 -4.49 -23.23 -11.86
C SER A 3 -3.41 -22.73 -10.89
N LYS A 4 -2.14 -22.73 -11.33
CA LYS A 4 -1.07 -22.04 -10.60
C LYS A 4 -1.39 -20.55 -10.65
N GLN A 5 -1.90 -20.01 -9.55
CA GLN A 5 -2.09 -18.57 -9.39
C GLN A 5 -0.72 -17.91 -9.26
N VAL A 6 -0.46 -16.90 -10.08
CA VAL A 6 0.71 -16.03 -9.97
C VAL A 6 0.20 -14.69 -9.45
N PRO A 7 0.43 -14.35 -8.17
CA PRO A 7 -0.03 -13.08 -7.63
C PRO A 7 0.64 -11.90 -8.35
N LEU A 8 -0.16 -11.00 -8.90
CA LEU A 8 0.30 -9.81 -9.59
C LEU A 8 -0.04 -8.57 -8.78
N GLY A 9 0.99 -7.79 -8.45
CA GLY A 9 0.86 -6.56 -7.67
C GLY A 9 1.00 -5.30 -8.50
N ILE A 10 0.48 -4.20 -7.97
CA ILE A 10 0.72 -2.85 -8.48
C ILE A 10 1.40 -1.99 -7.40
N TYR A 11 2.33 -1.15 -7.82
CA TYR A 11 3.00 -0.22 -6.93
C TYR A 11 2.08 0.98 -6.60
N GLU A 12 2.06 1.44 -5.35
CA GLU A 12 1.19 2.55 -4.90
C GLU A 12 1.26 3.78 -5.83
N LYS A 13 2.46 4.16 -6.28
CA LYS A 13 2.67 5.37 -7.09
C LYS A 13 2.19 5.25 -8.55
N ALA A 14 1.75 4.06 -8.97
CA ALA A 14 1.11 3.86 -10.28
C ALA A 14 -0.40 4.16 -10.25
N LEU A 15 -0.98 4.35 -9.06
CA LEU A 15 -2.38 4.72 -8.85
C LEU A 15 -2.49 6.22 -8.51
N PRO A 16 -3.70 6.83 -8.61
CA PRO A 16 -3.92 8.20 -8.19
C PRO A 16 -3.40 8.48 -6.77
N GLY A 17 -2.88 9.69 -6.58
CA GLY A 17 -2.46 10.19 -5.27
C GLY A 17 -3.65 10.34 -4.30
N GLY A 18 -3.35 10.70 -3.05
CA GLY A 18 -4.32 10.82 -1.96
C GLY A 18 -4.05 9.84 -0.82
N GLU A 19 -4.73 10.01 0.31
CA GLU A 19 -4.48 9.21 1.52
C GLU A 19 -5.54 8.13 1.78
N CYS A 20 -6.65 8.12 1.03
CA CYS A 20 -7.72 7.13 1.20
C CYS A 20 -7.28 5.75 0.67
N TRP A 21 -6.91 4.85 1.60
CA TRP A 21 -6.52 3.49 1.25
C TRP A 21 -7.68 2.64 0.72
N LEU A 22 -8.91 2.87 1.18
CA LEU A 22 -10.07 2.13 0.71
C LEU A 22 -10.29 2.33 -0.79
N GLU A 23 -10.33 3.58 -1.25
CA GLU A 23 -10.49 3.92 -2.67
C GLU A 23 -9.35 3.34 -3.52
N ARG A 24 -8.10 3.44 -3.02
CA ARG A 24 -6.94 2.86 -3.70
C ARG A 24 -7.07 1.36 -3.88
N LEU A 25 -7.43 0.64 -2.83
CA LEU A 25 -7.59 -0.83 -2.88
C LEU A 25 -8.79 -1.24 -3.74
N GLN A 26 -9.90 -0.48 -3.72
CA GLN A 26 -11.03 -0.69 -4.63
C GLN A 26 -10.61 -0.52 -6.10
N LEU A 27 -9.79 0.49 -6.41
CA LEU A 27 -9.27 0.68 -7.75
C LEU A 27 -8.34 -0.46 -8.18
N ALA A 28 -7.40 -0.88 -7.31
CA ALA A 28 -6.53 -2.01 -7.58
C ALA A 28 -7.32 -3.31 -7.88
N LYS A 29 -8.39 -3.56 -7.10
CA LYS A 29 -9.34 -4.65 -7.35
C LYS A 29 -10.01 -4.53 -8.72
N LYS A 30 -10.51 -3.35 -9.08
CA LYS A 30 -11.16 -3.10 -10.37
C LYS A 30 -10.20 -3.32 -11.55
N LEU A 31 -8.92 -3.04 -11.37
CA LEU A 31 -7.87 -3.25 -12.37
C LEU A 31 -7.35 -4.70 -12.42
N GLY A 32 -7.80 -5.58 -11.53
CA GLY A 32 -7.44 -7.00 -11.54
C GLY A 32 -6.10 -7.33 -10.88
N PHE A 33 -5.56 -6.46 -10.03
CA PHE A 33 -4.38 -6.78 -9.22
C PHE A 33 -4.77 -7.55 -7.96
N ASP A 34 -3.85 -8.37 -7.45
CA ASP A 34 -4.04 -9.15 -6.23
C ASP A 34 -3.60 -8.37 -4.98
N PHE A 35 -2.65 -7.45 -5.14
CA PHE A 35 -2.10 -6.66 -4.05
C PHE A 35 -1.55 -5.30 -4.47
N VAL A 36 -1.37 -4.42 -3.49
CA VAL A 36 -0.68 -3.14 -3.64
C VAL A 36 0.59 -3.14 -2.79
N GLU A 37 1.71 -2.70 -3.33
CA GLU A 37 2.91 -2.43 -2.53
C GLU A 37 2.90 -0.99 -2.02
N MET A 38 2.99 -0.81 -0.69
CA MET A 38 3.01 0.51 -0.04
C MET A 38 4.36 1.20 -0.26
N SER A 39 4.34 2.52 -0.49
CA SER A 39 5.55 3.34 -0.50
C SER A 39 5.71 4.10 0.82
N VAL A 40 6.87 3.97 1.47
CA VAL A 40 7.33 4.91 2.50
C VAL A 40 8.61 5.54 1.96
N ASP A 41 8.42 6.66 1.26
CA ASP A 41 9.47 7.32 0.50
C ASP A 41 10.04 8.54 1.23
N GLU A 42 10.79 9.35 0.50
CA GLU A 42 11.46 10.55 1.00
C GLU A 42 10.51 11.72 1.34
N THR A 43 9.21 11.62 1.03
CA THR A 43 8.24 12.72 1.25
C THR A 43 7.67 12.71 2.67
N ASP A 44 7.50 13.88 3.28
CA ASP A 44 6.96 14.00 4.65
C ASP A 44 5.57 13.36 4.78
N ALA A 45 4.72 13.50 3.75
CA ALA A 45 3.39 12.90 3.72
C ALA A 45 3.40 11.36 3.80
N ARG A 46 4.37 10.69 3.16
CA ARG A 46 4.48 9.22 3.24
C ARG A 46 5.27 8.76 4.46
N LEU A 47 6.23 9.56 4.94
CA LEU A 47 6.94 9.30 6.20
C LEU A 47 5.99 9.33 7.41
N ALA A 48 5.04 10.26 7.41
CA ALA A 48 4.03 10.40 8.48
C ALA A 48 3.18 9.13 8.71
N ARG A 49 3.22 8.16 7.78
CA ARG A 49 2.58 6.84 7.97
C ARG A 49 3.22 6.02 9.08
N LEU A 50 4.52 6.24 9.36
CA LEU A 50 5.22 5.59 10.47
C LEU A 50 4.72 6.10 11.83
N ASP A 51 4.19 7.32 11.87
CA ASP A 51 3.62 7.96 13.05
C ASP A 51 2.10 7.75 13.18
N TRP A 52 1.50 6.90 12.33
CA TRP A 52 0.07 6.62 12.39
C TRP A 52 -0.37 6.15 13.77
N ASN A 53 -1.50 6.68 14.23
CA ASN A 53 -2.15 6.20 15.44
C ASN A 53 -2.81 4.83 15.22
N ARG A 54 -3.40 4.28 16.28
CA ARG A 54 -4.01 2.95 16.24
C ARG A 54 -5.19 2.91 15.26
N GLU A 55 -6.00 3.95 15.24
CA GLU A 55 -7.21 4.06 14.43
C GLU A 55 -6.85 4.09 12.93
N GLN A 56 -5.83 4.83 12.53
CA GLN A 56 -5.32 4.89 11.16
C GLN A 56 -4.78 3.53 10.69
N ARG A 57 -3.99 2.85 11.54
CA ARG A 57 -3.51 1.50 11.24
C ARG A 57 -4.67 0.51 11.08
N LEU A 58 -5.67 0.56 11.97
CA LEU A 58 -6.84 -0.30 11.89
C LEU A 58 -7.72 0.00 10.68
N ALA A 59 -7.81 1.27 10.25
CA ALA A 59 -8.53 1.65 9.03
C ALA A 59 -7.91 1.01 7.78
N LEU A 60 -6.58 0.93 7.69
CA LEU A 60 -5.91 0.19 6.60
C LEU A 60 -6.23 -1.31 6.66
N VAL A 61 -6.18 -1.92 7.86
CA VAL A 61 -6.52 -3.35 8.03
C VAL A 61 -7.97 -3.63 7.62
N ALA A 62 -8.90 -2.76 8.02
CA ALA A 62 -10.30 -2.86 7.61
C ALA A 62 -10.46 -2.74 6.09
N ALA A 63 -9.80 -1.77 5.45
CA ALA A 63 -9.85 -1.62 3.99
C ALA A 63 -9.29 -2.84 3.23
N ILE A 64 -8.23 -3.47 3.76
CA ILE A 64 -7.69 -4.73 3.22
C ILE A 64 -8.73 -5.85 3.35
N ALA A 65 -9.40 -5.97 4.50
CA ALA A 65 -10.44 -6.98 4.73
C ALA A 65 -11.66 -6.77 3.81
N ASP A 66 -12.12 -5.53 3.67
CA ASP A 66 -13.31 -5.16 2.89
C ASP A 66 -13.10 -5.40 1.39
N THR A 67 -11.91 -5.09 0.88
CA THR A 67 -11.61 -5.20 -0.55
C THR A 67 -11.11 -6.59 -0.94
N GLY A 68 -10.41 -7.28 -0.03
CA GLY A 68 -9.66 -8.50 -0.30
C GLY A 68 -8.29 -8.25 -0.95
N ILE A 69 -7.93 -6.99 -1.23
CA ILE A 69 -6.64 -6.62 -1.80
C ILE A 69 -5.62 -6.47 -0.69
N ARG A 70 -4.55 -7.24 -0.78
CA ARG A 70 -3.50 -7.27 0.26
C ARG A 70 -2.55 -6.08 0.09
N VAL A 71 -1.88 -5.72 1.19
CA VAL A 71 -0.69 -4.84 1.18
C VAL A 71 0.47 -5.61 1.84
N PRO A 72 1.07 -6.59 1.14
CA PRO A 72 2.01 -7.54 1.75
C PRO A 72 3.44 -7.00 1.87
N SER A 73 3.78 -5.94 1.14
CA SER A 73 5.12 -5.37 1.09
C SER A 73 5.10 -3.85 1.24
N MET A 74 6.23 -3.33 1.72
CA MET A 74 6.49 -1.91 1.86
C MET A 74 7.85 -1.59 1.22
N CYS A 75 7.85 -0.72 0.21
CA CYS A 75 9.07 -0.13 -0.33
C CYS A 75 9.51 1.02 0.59
N LEU A 76 10.50 0.76 1.45
CA LEU A 76 11.06 1.75 2.38
C LEU A 76 12.20 2.54 1.72
N SER A 77 11.85 3.36 0.73
CA SER A 77 12.85 4.17 0.02
C SER A 77 13.29 5.44 0.76
N ALA A 78 12.64 5.76 1.88
CA ALA A 78 13.00 6.82 2.82
C ALA A 78 14.50 6.85 3.19
N HIS A 79 15.16 5.69 3.24
CA HIS A 79 16.60 5.59 3.51
C HIS A 79 17.47 6.35 2.48
N ARG A 80 16.96 6.71 1.30
CA ARG A 80 17.68 7.59 0.36
C ARG A 80 17.83 9.02 0.91
N ARG A 81 16.83 9.53 1.63
CA ARG A 81 16.85 10.87 2.24
C ARG A 81 17.59 10.87 3.57
N PHE A 82 17.47 9.78 4.32
CA PHE A 82 18.08 9.61 5.64
C PHE A 82 19.23 8.58 5.60
N SER A 83 20.07 8.67 4.57
CA SER A 83 21.28 7.85 4.48
C SER A 83 22.09 8.02 5.76
N ALA A 84 22.56 6.90 6.32
CA ALA A 84 23.25 6.82 7.60
C ALA A 84 24.30 7.94 7.76
N TRP A 85 24.29 8.53 8.96
CA TRP A 85 25.43 9.27 9.50
C TRP A 85 26.74 8.49 9.32
#